data_AF-A0A7S2AEH8-F1
#
_entry.id   AF-A0A7S2AEH8-F1
#
_cell.length_a   1.000
_cell.length_b   1.000
_cell.length_c   1.000
_cell.angle_alpha   90.00
_cell.angle_beta   90.00
_cell.angle_gamma   90.00
#
_symmetry.space_group_name_H-M   'P 1'
#
loop_
_entity.id
_entity.type
_entity.pdbx_description
1 polymer ?
#
loop_
_entity_poly.entity_id
_entity_poly.type
_entity_poly.pdbx_seq_one_letter_code
_entity_poly.pdbx_strand_id
1 'polypeptide(L)'
;AALDDPEKYAHDSSADALESPKKGRREPVGHGGVPAALHKVDLTGLLFFTGVLLAVVALDAAGVLRRYATWMMEAFGENPVILSSILGVSSAIVDNVPLVEASIDMFTNPTDAPLWQLVALAAGTGGSILSIGSIAGVTLMSMEGVGFLWYVRNVSLWALIGFVLGIATYEGQRRLLL
;
A
#
# COMPACT_ATOMS: atom_id res chain seq x y z
N ALA A 1 70.15 -52.56 39.09
CA ALA A 1 68.99 -52.84 39.96
C ALA A 1 67.85 -51.92 39.49
N ALA A 2 66.70 -52.38 39.03
CA ALA A 2 66.14 -53.72 38.96
C ALA A 2 64.98 -53.66 37.94
N LEU A 3 64.98 -54.64 37.03
CA LEU A 3 63.81 -55.41 36.57
C LEU A 3 62.72 -54.70 35.75
N ASP A 4 62.87 -54.85 34.43
CA ASP A 4 61.90 -55.44 33.48
C ASP A 4 60.66 -56.09 34.12
N ASP A 5 59.46 -55.70 33.67
CA ASP A 5 58.18 -56.40 33.94
C ASP A 5 57.22 -56.20 32.73
N PRO A 6 56.36 -57.16 32.35
CA PRO A 6 56.58 -57.98 31.17
C PRO A 6 55.29 -58.08 30.33
N GLU A 7 54.67 -56.96 29.99
CA GLU A 7 53.40 -56.94 29.22
C GLU A 7 53.54 -56.27 27.83
N LYS A 8 54.76 -56.25 27.30
CA LYS A 8 55.02 -55.70 25.95
C LYS A 8 54.41 -56.53 24.81
N TYR A 9 53.99 -57.78 25.01
CA TYR A 9 53.46 -58.61 23.90
C TYR A 9 52.49 -59.68 24.39
N ALA A 10 51.23 -59.30 24.61
CA ALA A 10 50.16 -60.28 24.71
C ALA A 10 48.92 -59.76 23.96
N HIS A 11 48.66 -60.41 22.82
CA HIS A 11 47.41 -60.47 22.09
C HIS A 11 47.06 -59.30 21.15
N ASP A 12 47.68 -59.37 19.98
CA ASP A 12 46.94 -59.27 18.71
C ASP A 12 45.75 -60.25 18.73
N SER A 13 44.52 -59.72 18.75
CA SER A 13 43.41 -60.38 18.08
C SER A 13 42.21 -59.44 17.90
N SER A 14 42.00 -59.05 16.64
CA SER A 14 40.69 -59.13 15.97
C SER A 14 39.51 -58.44 16.66
N ALA A 15 39.34 -57.14 16.43
CA ALA A 15 38.01 -56.53 16.39
C ALA A 15 38.03 -55.26 15.55
N ASP A 16 37.65 -55.44 14.29
CA ASP A 16 36.99 -54.42 13.48
C ASP A 16 36.08 -53.52 14.34
N ALA A 17 36.36 -52.22 14.34
CA ALA A 17 35.36 -51.24 14.75
C ALA A 17 35.65 -49.87 14.11
N LEU A 18 35.32 -49.77 12.83
CA LEU A 18 34.61 -48.63 12.23
C LEU A 18 35.25 -47.24 12.41
N GLU A 19 36.16 -46.88 11.50
CA GLU A 19 36.34 -45.47 11.14
C GLU A 19 35.05 -44.95 10.48
N SER A 20 34.23 -44.21 11.23
CA SER A 20 33.07 -43.52 10.68
C SER A 20 33.51 -42.31 9.83
N PRO A 21 32.94 -42.08 8.64
CA PRO A 21 33.36 -40.99 7.77
C PRO A 21 32.95 -39.64 8.36
N LYS A 22 33.87 -38.67 8.35
CA LYS A 22 33.66 -37.28 8.77
C LYS A 22 32.42 -36.71 8.08
N LYS A 23 31.34 -36.55 8.86
CA LYS A 23 30.08 -35.94 8.45
C LYS A 23 30.33 -34.48 8.06
N GLY A 24 30.40 -34.22 6.76
CA GLY A 24 30.42 -32.88 6.19
C GLY A 24 29.26 -32.08 6.78
N ARG A 25 29.59 -30.98 7.44
CA ARG A 25 28.65 -30.05 8.06
C ARG A 25 27.84 -29.41 6.92
N ARG A 26 26.64 -29.91 6.66
CA ARG A 26 25.69 -29.25 5.76
C ARG A 26 25.22 -27.98 6.46
N GLU A 27 25.45 -26.83 5.85
CA GLU A 27 24.80 -25.56 6.18
C GLU A 27 23.28 -25.81 6.28
N PRO A 28 22.59 -25.39 7.36
CA PRO A 28 21.15 -25.55 7.45
C PRO A 28 20.50 -24.60 6.43
N VAL A 29 19.95 -25.17 5.36
CA VAL A 29 19.07 -24.43 4.44
C VAL A 29 17.85 -23.98 5.27
N GLY A 30 17.80 -22.69 5.57
CA GLY A 30 16.74 -22.09 6.38
C GLY A 30 15.37 -22.35 5.76
N HIS A 31 14.45 -22.87 6.56
CA HIS A 31 13.08 -23.18 6.17
C HIS A 31 12.28 -21.89 5.99
N GLY A 32 12.45 -21.21 4.86
CA GLY A 32 11.57 -20.14 4.40
C GLY A 32 10.35 -20.73 3.68
N GLY A 33 9.53 -21.52 4.37
CA GLY A 33 8.31 -22.08 3.79
C GLY A 33 7.21 -21.03 3.60
N VAL A 34 6.23 -21.31 2.73
CA VAL A 34 4.99 -20.51 2.55
C VAL A 34 4.35 -20.08 3.88
N PRO A 35 4.31 -20.91 4.96
CA PRO A 35 3.79 -20.47 6.26
C PRO A 35 4.60 -19.34 6.92
N ALA A 36 5.92 -19.35 6.78
CA ALA A 36 6.80 -18.29 7.31
C ALA A 36 6.70 -16.99 6.48
N ALA A 37 6.37 -17.10 5.19
CA ALA A 37 6.08 -15.95 4.34
C ALA A 37 4.70 -15.34 4.65
N LEU A 38 3.69 -16.17 4.92
CA LEU A 38 2.35 -15.72 5.35
C LEU A 38 2.39 -14.95 6.68
N HIS A 39 3.27 -15.34 7.61
CA HIS A 39 3.44 -14.65 8.88
C HIS A 39 4.12 -13.27 8.76
N LYS A 40 4.67 -12.94 7.57
CA LYS A 40 5.21 -11.61 7.24
C LYS A 40 4.17 -10.69 6.59
N VAL A 41 2.97 -11.19 6.27
CA VAL A 41 1.89 -10.38 5.71
C VAL A 41 1.22 -9.60 6.83
N ASP A 42 1.07 -8.29 6.65
CA ASP A 42 0.31 -7.44 7.56
C ASP A 42 -1.19 -7.68 7.38
N LEU A 43 -1.71 -8.68 8.10
CA LEU A 43 -3.13 -9.01 8.09
C LEU A 43 -4.00 -7.84 8.56
N THR A 44 -3.49 -6.96 9.44
CA THR A 44 -4.24 -5.80 9.94
C THR A 44 -4.47 -4.79 8.82
N GLY A 45 -3.42 -4.45 8.07
CA GLY A 45 -3.54 -3.60 6.88
C GLY A 45 -4.48 -4.22 5.84
N LEU A 46 -4.38 -5.54 5.61
CA LEU A 46 -5.21 -6.24 4.63
C LEU A 46 -6.71 -6.23 5.00
N LEU A 47 -7.05 -6.46 6.26
CA LEU A 47 -8.42 -6.36 6.77
C LEU A 47 -8.95 -4.92 6.73
N PHE A 48 -8.10 -3.92 6.98
CA PHE A 48 -8.46 -2.50 6.86
C PHE A 48 -8.84 -2.15 5.41
N PHE A 49 -7.98 -2.47 4.42
CA PHE A 49 -8.29 -2.23 3.01
C PHE A 49 -9.52 -3.03 2.56
N THR A 50 -9.67 -4.27 3.00
CA THR A 50 -10.87 -5.09 2.71
C THR A 50 -12.14 -4.43 3.25
N GLY A 51 -12.10 -3.90 4.47
CA GLY A 51 -13.22 -3.19 5.07
C GLY A 51 -13.60 -1.91 4.30
N VAL A 52 -12.60 -1.12 3.89
CA VAL A 52 -12.81 0.10 3.08
C VAL A 52 -13.43 -0.27 1.73
N LEU A 53 -12.85 -1.24 1.01
CA LEU A 53 -13.37 -1.68 -0.29
C LEU A 53 -14.80 -2.23 -0.17
N LEU A 54 -15.10 -3.03 0.87
CA LEU A 54 -16.44 -3.56 1.11
C LEU A 54 -17.46 -2.44 1.39
N ALA A 55 -17.08 -1.46 2.21
CA ALA A 55 -17.93 -0.31 2.53
C ALA A 55 -18.24 0.49 1.28
N VAL A 56 -17.24 0.70 0.40
CA VAL A 56 -17.49 1.47 -0.83
C VAL A 56 -18.28 0.68 -1.87
N VAL A 57 -18.03 -0.62 -2.03
CA VAL A 57 -18.86 -1.47 -2.90
C VAL A 57 -20.32 -1.47 -2.42
N ALA A 58 -20.56 -1.47 -1.11
CA ALA A 58 -21.92 -1.32 -0.56
C ALA A 58 -22.52 0.06 -0.88
N LEU A 59 -21.70 1.12 -0.87
CA LEU A 59 -22.12 2.49 -1.17
C LEU A 59 -22.47 2.68 -2.66
N ASP A 60 -21.72 2.03 -3.55
CA ASP A 60 -22.00 1.98 -4.98
C ASP A 60 -23.23 1.12 -5.29
N ALA A 61 -23.35 -0.07 -4.69
CA ALA A 61 -24.53 -0.92 -4.82
C ALA A 61 -25.81 -0.23 -4.30
N ALA A 62 -25.70 0.63 -3.29
CA ALA A 62 -26.78 1.49 -2.80
C ALA A 62 -27.06 2.70 -3.73
N GLY A 63 -26.28 2.89 -4.80
CA GLY A 63 -26.42 3.98 -5.76
C GLY A 63 -26.10 5.36 -5.18
N VAL A 64 -25.32 5.44 -4.10
CA VAL A 64 -24.96 6.72 -3.48
C VAL A 64 -23.90 7.44 -4.31
N LEU A 65 -22.89 6.73 -4.83
CA LEU A 65 -21.86 7.32 -5.70
C LEU A 65 -22.48 7.92 -6.97
N ARG A 66 -23.40 7.21 -7.62
CA ARG A 66 -24.11 7.72 -8.81
C ARG A 66 -24.94 8.97 -8.52
N ARG A 67 -25.65 8.98 -7.39
CA ARG A 67 -26.41 10.17 -6.93
C ARG A 67 -25.49 11.34 -6.62
N TYR A 68 -24.35 11.07 -6.00
CA TYR A 68 -23.33 12.08 -5.73
C TYR A 68 -22.78 12.68 -7.03
N ALA A 69 -22.40 11.86 -8.01
CA ALA A 69 -21.92 12.30 -9.31
C ALA A 69 -22.96 13.17 -10.05
N THR A 70 -24.22 12.72 -10.07
CA THR A 70 -25.33 13.47 -10.70
C THR A 70 -25.53 14.82 -10.03
N TRP A 71 -25.58 14.85 -8.70
CA TRP A 71 -25.70 16.09 -7.93
C TRP A 71 -24.53 17.04 -8.20
N MET A 72 -23.31 16.52 -8.33
CA MET A 72 -22.12 17.31 -8.65
C MET A 72 -22.24 17.98 -10.02
N MET A 73 -22.67 17.24 -11.04
CA MET A 73 -22.87 17.79 -12.39
C MET A 73 -23.97 18.85 -12.42
N GLU A 74 -25.07 18.65 -11.68
CA GLU A 74 -26.14 19.65 -11.57
C GLU A 74 -25.69 20.93 -10.83
N ALA A 75 -24.89 20.79 -9.77
CA ALA A 75 -24.46 21.91 -8.93
C ALA A 75 -23.31 22.72 -9.54
N PHE A 76 -22.34 22.06 -10.18
CA PHE A 76 -21.10 22.67 -10.66
C PHE A 76 -20.96 22.70 -12.19
N GLY A 77 -21.95 22.17 -12.91
CA GLY A 77 -21.93 22.04 -14.36
C GLY A 77 -20.95 20.97 -14.85
N GLU A 78 -20.69 20.96 -16.15
CA GLU A 78 -19.85 19.94 -16.81
C GLU A 78 -18.37 20.35 -16.90
N ASN A 79 -17.89 21.25 -16.03
CA ASN A 79 -16.49 21.68 -16.09
C ASN A 79 -15.55 20.58 -15.55
N PRO A 80 -14.71 19.97 -16.40
CA PRO A 80 -13.88 18.83 -16.00
C PRO A 80 -12.88 19.18 -14.89
N VAL A 81 -12.41 20.44 -14.84
CA VAL A 81 -11.46 20.88 -13.82
C VAL A 81 -12.14 20.97 -12.46
N ILE A 82 -13.33 21.56 -12.41
CA ILE A 82 -14.09 21.70 -11.16
C ILE A 82 -14.51 20.33 -10.65
N LEU A 83 -15.12 19.51 -11.52
CA LEU A 83 -15.57 18.17 -11.17
C LEU A 83 -14.42 17.28 -10.70
N SER A 84 -13.28 17.26 -11.42
CA SER A 84 -12.11 16.48 -11.00
C SER A 84 -11.52 17.00 -9.69
N SER A 85 -11.51 18.33 -9.46
CA SER A 85 -11.02 18.90 -8.19
C SER A 85 -11.89 18.48 -7.02
N ILE A 86 -13.22 18.50 -7.16
CA ILE A 86 -14.15 18.10 -6.10
C ILE A 86 -14.04 16.60 -5.84
N LEU A 87 -13.93 15.77 -6.89
CA LEU A 87 -13.64 14.34 -6.75
C LEU A 87 -12.34 14.12 -5.98
N GLY A 88 -11.27 14.85 -6.31
CA GLY A 88 -10.00 14.76 -5.61
C GLY A 88 -10.11 15.08 -4.11
N VAL A 89 -10.82 16.14 -3.74
CA VAL A 89 -11.05 16.46 -2.32
C VAL A 89 -11.93 15.40 -1.64
N SER A 90 -12.94 14.88 -2.35
CA SER A 90 -13.80 13.80 -1.86
C SER A 90 -12.99 12.52 -1.59
N SER A 91 -11.91 12.33 -2.35
CA SER A 91 -10.94 11.23 -2.23
C SER A 91 -10.21 11.20 -0.88
N ALA A 92 -10.20 12.31 -0.14
CA ALA A 92 -9.67 12.33 1.22
C ALA A 92 -10.53 11.51 2.20
N ILE A 93 -11.79 11.27 1.87
CA ILE A 93 -12.77 10.57 2.70
C ILE A 93 -13.11 9.20 2.11
N VAL A 94 -13.38 9.18 0.80
CA VAL A 94 -13.74 7.98 0.04
C VAL A 94 -12.49 7.52 -0.70
N ASP A 95 -12.21 6.22 -0.73
CA ASP A 95 -11.03 5.70 -1.43
C ASP A 95 -10.95 6.19 -2.89
N ASN A 96 -9.73 6.29 -3.40
CA ASN A 96 -9.45 6.81 -4.73
C ASN A 96 -10.04 5.91 -5.84
N VAL A 97 -10.03 4.59 -5.64
CA VAL A 97 -10.46 3.61 -6.66
C VAL A 97 -11.95 3.80 -7.01
N PRO A 98 -12.89 3.81 -6.06
CA PRO A 98 -14.31 4.01 -6.35
C PRO A 98 -14.66 5.39 -6.93
N LEU A 99 -13.97 6.46 -6.52
CA LEU A 99 -14.23 7.78 -7.07
C LEU A 99 -13.72 7.92 -8.51
N VAL A 100 -12.60 7.26 -8.85
CA VAL A 100 -12.16 7.14 -10.24
C VAL A 100 -13.16 6.33 -11.05
N GLU A 101 -13.67 5.22 -10.51
CA GLU A 101 -14.73 4.44 -11.16
C GLU A 101 -15.99 5.28 -11.43
N ALA A 102 -16.48 6.02 -10.43
CA ALA A 102 -17.61 6.93 -10.59
C ALA A 102 -17.32 8.05 -11.62
N SER A 103 -16.07 8.49 -11.76
CA SER A 103 -15.69 9.51 -12.74
C SER A 103 -15.73 8.99 -14.18
N ILE A 104 -15.45 7.69 -14.40
CA ILE A 104 -15.55 7.05 -15.72
C ILE A 104 -17.01 7.05 -16.17
N ASP A 105 -17.94 6.82 -15.26
CA ASP A 105 -19.37 6.94 -15.55
C ASP A 105 -19.83 8.39 -15.77
N MET A 106 -19.16 9.36 -15.14
CA MET A 106 -19.52 10.78 -15.21
C MET A 106 -19.05 11.45 -16.51
N PHE A 107 -17.93 11.00 -17.10
CA PHE A 107 -17.32 11.63 -18.26
C PHE A 107 -17.34 10.70 -19.49
N THR A 108 -17.93 11.17 -20.59
CA THR A 108 -18.00 10.40 -21.86
C THR A 108 -16.79 10.63 -22.78
N ASN A 109 -15.64 10.99 -22.22
CA ASN A 109 -14.43 11.31 -22.99
C ASN A 109 -13.73 10.03 -23.50
N PRO A 110 -13.02 10.10 -24.64
CA PRO A 110 -12.24 8.97 -25.13
C PRO A 110 -11.08 8.65 -24.17
N THR A 111 -10.58 7.41 -24.19
CA THR A 111 -9.57 6.91 -23.22
C THR A 111 -8.21 7.60 -23.29
N ASP A 112 -7.90 8.27 -24.39
CA ASP A 112 -6.69 9.06 -24.60
C ASP A 112 -6.85 10.53 -24.19
N ALA A 113 -8.02 10.92 -23.67
CA ALA A 113 -8.28 12.29 -23.29
C ALA A 113 -7.37 12.76 -22.14
N PRO A 114 -6.86 14.00 -22.18
CA PRO A 114 -6.10 14.60 -21.08
C PRO A 114 -6.86 14.59 -19.75
N LEU A 115 -8.19 14.57 -19.79
CA LEU A 115 -9.07 14.47 -18.62
C LEU A 115 -8.66 13.37 -17.64
N TRP A 116 -8.28 12.20 -18.13
CA TRP A 116 -7.93 11.07 -17.27
C TRP A 116 -6.66 11.32 -16.46
N GLN A 117 -5.73 12.11 -16.99
CA GLN A 117 -4.55 12.55 -16.25
C GLN A 117 -4.94 13.50 -15.13
N LEU A 118 -5.90 14.40 -15.37
CA LEU A 118 -6.42 15.32 -14.36
C LEU A 118 -7.17 14.58 -13.26
N VAL A 119 -8.03 13.62 -13.62
CA VAL A 119 -8.76 12.77 -12.66
C VAL A 119 -7.77 11.96 -11.82
N ALA A 120 -6.77 11.34 -12.44
CA ALA A 120 -5.75 10.56 -11.73
C ALA A 120 -4.90 11.45 -10.79
N LEU A 121 -4.50 12.64 -11.24
CA LEU A 121 -3.81 13.62 -10.41
C LEU A 121 -4.67 14.02 -9.22
N ALA A 122 -5.93 14.38 -9.46
CA ALA A 122 -6.82 14.89 -8.42
C ALA A 122 -7.18 13.81 -7.40
N ALA A 123 -7.60 12.62 -7.83
CA ALA A 123 -7.89 11.51 -6.94
C ALA A 123 -6.64 11.05 -6.17
N GLY A 124 -5.51 10.90 -6.86
CA GLY A 124 -4.26 10.42 -6.26
C GLY A 124 -3.68 11.38 -5.21
N THR A 125 -3.71 12.69 -5.46
CA THR A 125 -3.14 13.68 -4.54
C THR A 125 -4.13 14.16 -3.49
N GLY A 126 -5.41 14.25 -3.84
CA GLY A 126 -6.47 14.73 -2.95
C GLY A 126 -6.71 13.80 -1.75
N GLY A 127 -6.50 12.49 -1.91
CA GLY A 127 -6.53 11.52 -0.81
C GLY A 127 -5.61 11.86 0.37
N SER A 128 -4.50 12.56 0.11
CA SER A 128 -3.53 12.95 1.14
C SER A 128 -3.94 14.19 1.94
N ILE A 129 -5.07 14.82 1.64
CA ILE A 129 -5.60 15.94 2.43
C ILE A 129 -5.99 15.44 3.84
N LEU A 130 -6.50 14.21 3.98
CA LEU A 130 -6.79 13.60 5.27
C LEU A 130 -5.94 12.35 5.44
N SER A 131 -5.62 11.98 6.69
CA SER A 131 -4.76 10.83 6.92
C SER A 131 -5.43 9.49 6.59
N ILE A 132 -6.76 9.44 6.56
CA ILE A 132 -7.54 8.23 6.26
C ILE A 132 -7.52 7.92 4.75
N GLY A 133 -7.56 8.97 3.91
CA GLY A 133 -7.55 8.84 2.45
C GLY A 133 -6.17 8.56 1.85
N SER A 134 -5.13 8.37 2.66
CA SER A 134 -3.77 8.13 2.19
C SER A 134 -2.99 7.16 3.06
N ILE A 135 -2.39 6.14 2.42
CA ILE A 135 -1.51 5.17 3.08
C ILE A 135 -0.36 5.87 3.78
N ALA A 136 0.18 6.95 3.19
CA ALA A 136 1.23 7.75 3.81
C ALA A 136 0.74 8.42 5.09
N GLY A 137 -0.50 8.89 5.12
CA GLY A 137 -1.14 9.48 6.31
C GLY A 137 -1.37 8.44 7.41
N VAL A 138 -1.93 7.28 7.08
CA VAL A 138 -2.11 6.17 8.03
C VAL A 138 -0.77 5.70 8.59
N THR A 139 0.25 5.59 7.74
CA THR A 139 1.60 5.18 8.13
C THR A 139 2.24 6.22 9.05
N LEU A 140 2.13 7.51 8.74
CA LEU A 140 2.65 8.58 9.61
C LEU A 140 2.02 8.53 11.00
N MET A 141 0.69 8.35 11.09
CA MET A 141 0.01 8.20 12.38
C MET A 141 0.48 6.96 13.14
N SER A 142 0.73 5.85 12.43
CA SER A 142 1.20 4.59 13.02
C SER A 142 2.65 4.70 13.52
N MET A 143 3.54 5.33 12.75
CA MET A 143 4.97 5.43 13.08
C MET A 143 5.27 6.51 14.12
N GLU A 144 4.65 7.69 14.00
CA GLU A 144 4.91 8.82 14.89
C GLU A 144 3.95 8.83 16.10
N GLY A 145 2.93 7.96 16.12
CA GLY A 145 1.93 7.91 17.19
C GLY A 145 1.04 9.15 17.27
N VAL A 146 0.96 9.93 16.19
CA VAL A 146 0.14 11.15 16.13
C VAL A 146 -1.32 10.83 15.79
N GLY A 147 -2.25 11.53 16.44
CA GLY A 147 -3.68 11.33 16.20
C GLY A 147 -4.18 11.98 14.89
N PHE A 148 -5.34 11.53 14.42
CA PHE A 148 -6.04 12.10 13.25
C PHE A 148 -6.18 13.63 13.34
N LEU A 149 -6.62 14.15 14.49
CA LEU A 149 -6.83 15.58 14.69
C LEU A 149 -5.52 16.40 14.64
N TRP A 150 -4.39 15.79 15.01
CA TRP A 150 -3.08 16.41 14.86
C TRP A 150 -2.71 16.52 13.39
N TYR A 151 -2.93 15.45 12.61
CA TYR A 151 -2.69 15.46 11.16
C TYR A 151 -3.52 16.55 10.47
N VAL A 152 -4.81 16.65 10.82
CA VAL A 152 -5.70 17.66 10.26
C VAL A 152 -5.21 19.09 10.50
N ARG A 153 -4.70 19.36 11.69
CA ARG A 153 -4.22 20.70 12.06
C ARG A 153 -2.87 21.05 11.45
N ASN A 154 -1.99 20.07 11.26
CA ASN A 154 -0.58 20.32 10.94
C ASN A 154 -0.20 19.98 9.50
N VAL A 155 -0.90 19.04 8.85
CA VAL A 155 -0.51 18.50 7.54
C VAL A 155 -1.56 18.81 6.47
N SER A 156 -2.85 18.69 6.78
CA SER A 156 -3.93 18.83 5.79
C SER A 156 -3.90 20.14 5.01
N LEU A 157 -3.52 21.25 5.65
CA LEU A 157 -3.41 22.55 4.97
C LEU A 157 -2.30 22.53 3.91
N TRP A 158 -1.14 21.97 4.24
CA TRP A 158 -0.02 21.86 3.29
C TRP A 158 -0.34 20.89 2.16
N ALA A 159 -1.01 19.77 2.47
CA ALA A 159 -1.50 18.84 1.47
C ALA A 159 -2.51 19.49 0.52
N LEU A 160 -3.43 20.30 1.06
CA LEU A 160 -4.41 21.06 0.26
C LEU A 160 -3.73 22.11 -0.63
N ILE A 161 -2.73 22.83 -0.12
CA ILE A 161 -1.95 23.77 -0.94
C ILE A 161 -1.25 23.03 -2.07
N GLY A 162 -0.60 21.89 -1.77
CA GLY A 162 0.04 21.05 -2.78
C GLY A 162 -0.94 20.54 -3.84
N PHE A 163 -2.14 20.12 -3.41
CA PHE A 163 -3.23 19.70 -4.30
C PHE A 163 -3.66 20.82 -5.26
N VAL A 164 -3.93 22.02 -4.73
CA VAL A 164 -4.34 23.18 -5.54
C VAL A 164 -3.21 23.59 -6.50
N LEU A 165 -1.96 23.61 -6.05
CA LEU A 165 -0.81 23.90 -6.90
C LEU A 165 -0.61 22.84 -7.99
N GLY A 166 -0.84 21.56 -7.68
CA GLY A 166 -0.78 20.48 -8.65
C GLY A 166 -1.80 20.66 -9.77
N ILE A 167 -3.06 20.94 -9.43
CA ILE A 167 -4.12 21.22 -10.41
C ILE A 167 -3.80 22.48 -11.22
N ALA A 168 -3.36 23.56 -10.57
CA ALA A 168 -3.00 24.81 -11.25
C ALA A 168 -1.82 24.60 -12.23
N THR A 169 -0.82 23.82 -11.83
CA THR A 169 0.34 23.50 -12.68
C THR A 169 -0.08 22.65 -13.87
N TYR A 170 -0.92 21.63 -13.66
CA TYR A 170 -1.47 20.81 -14.73
C TYR A 170 -2.25 21.65 -15.75
N GLU A 171 -3.14 22.52 -15.27
CA GLU A 171 -3.92 23.41 -16.14
C GLU A 171 -3.02 24.42 -16.87
N GLY A 172 -1.99 24.95 -16.21
CA GLY A 172 -0.99 25.81 -16.84
C GLY A 172 -0.22 25.10 -17.95
N GLN A 173 0.25 23.87 -17.69
CA GLN A 173 0.91 23.02 -18.68
C GLN A 173 -0.03 22.72 -19.85
N ARG A 174 -1.28 22.36 -19.58
CA ARG A 174 -2.29 22.05 -20.60
C ARG A 174 -2.55 23.24 -21.53
N ARG A 175 -2.61 24.46 -20.99
CA ARG A 175 -2.80 25.69 -21.78
C ARG A 175 -1.57 26.11 -22.59
N LEU A 176 -0.38 25.64 -22.20
CA LEU A 176 0.87 25.96 -22.89
C LEU A 176 1.16 24.99 -24.04
N LEU A 177 0.75 23.72 -23.90
CA LEU A 177 1.02 22.65 -24.87
C LEU A 177 -0.10 22.45 -25.91
N LEU A 178 -1.27 23.06 -25.72
CA LEU A 178 -2.41 23.09 -26.65
C LEU A 178 -2.65 24.51 -27.14
#